data_AF-A0A9D9LLX1-F1
#
_entry.id   AF-A0A9D9LLX1-F1
#
_cell.length_a   1.000
_cell.length_b   1.000
_cell.length_c   1.000
_cell.angle_alpha   90.00
_cell.angle_beta   90.00
_cell.angle_gamma   90.00
#
_symmetry.space_group_name_H-M   'P 1'
#
loop_
_entity.id
_entity.type
_entity.pdbx_description
1 polymer ?
#
loop_
_entity_poly.entity_id
_entity_poly.type
_entity_poly.pdbx_seq_one_letter_code
_entity_poly.pdbx_strand_id
1 'polypeptide(L)' 'MEIKIIRKIDELGRIVIPKDVRVSLDLHAGDDIEIKVENGCVILTKVCLG' A
#
# COMPACT_ATOMS: atom_id res chain seq x y z
N MET A 1 -0.93 16.31 -0.54
CA MET A 1 -1.75 16.02 -1.74
C MET A 1 -2.68 14.88 -1.39
N GLU A 2 -3.97 15.03 -1.62
CA GLU A 2 -4.93 13.94 -1.40
C GLU A 2 -5.03 13.13 -2.70
N ILE A 3 -4.65 11.84 -2.66
CA ILE A 3 -4.73 10.93 -3.81
C ILE A 3 -5.84 9.92 -3.51
N LYS A 4 -6.89 9.93 -4.32
CA LYS A 4 -8.02 8.98 -4.21
C LYS A 4 -8.03 8.06 -5.43
N ILE A 5 -7.74 6.78 -5.21
CA ILE A 5 -7.69 5.77 -6.26
C ILE A 5 -8.60 4.60 -5.85
N ILE A 6 -9.49 4.20 -6.75
CA ILE A 6 -10.39 3.06 -6.55
C ILE A 6 -9.84 1.90 -7.37
N ARG A 7 -9.57 0.76 -6.71
CA ARG A 7 -9.11 -0.46 -7.36
C ARG A 7 -9.93 -1.65 -6.87
N LYS A 8 -10.25 -2.55 -7.79
CA LYS A 8 -10.84 -3.85 -7.44
C LYS A 8 -9.77 -4.74 -6.82
N ILE A 9 -10.20 -5.56 -5.87
CA ILE A 9 -9.43 -6.69 -5.37
C ILE A 9 -9.38 -7.75 -6.49
N ASP A 10 -8.21 -8.34 -6.72
CA ASP A 10 -8.07 -9.44 -7.69
C ASP A 10 -8.63 -10.76 -7.12
N GLU A 11 -8.62 -11.82 -7.93
CA GLU A 11 -9.17 -13.13 -7.54
C GLU A 11 -8.45 -13.79 -6.35
N LEU A 12 -7.24 -13.32 -6.03
CA LEU A 12 -6.44 -13.82 -4.91
C LEU A 12 -6.58 -12.95 -3.65
N GLY A 13 -7.42 -11.92 -3.67
CA GLY A 13 -7.59 -11.03 -2.52
C GLY A 13 -6.58 -9.88 -2.44
N ARG A 14 -5.81 -9.62 -3.50
CA ARG A 14 -4.76 -8.59 -3.49
C ARG A 14 -5.23 -7.30 -4.15
N ILE A 15 -4.58 -6.20 -3.79
CA ILE A 15 -4.72 -4.90 -4.48
C ILE A 15 -3.37 -4.47 -5.07
N VAL A 16 -3.43 -3.70 -6.15
CA VAL A 16 -2.23 -3.13 -6.78
C VAL A 16 -2.01 -1.72 -6.27
N ILE A 17 -0.82 -1.43 -5.74
CA ILE A 17 -0.37 -0.06 -5.47
C ILE A 17 0.15 0.55 -6.79
N PRO A 18 -0.49 1.63 -7.29
CA PRO A 18 -0.09 2.28 -8.54
C PRO A 18 1.36 2.73 -8.52
N LYS A 19 2.00 2.75 -9.71
CA LYS A 19 3.42 3.08 -9.86
C LYS A 19 3.78 4.43 -9.21
N ASP A 20 2.96 5.45 -9.40
CA ASP A 20 3.26 6.80 -8.91
C ASP A 20 3.24 6.88 -7.38
N VAL A 21 2.34 6.12 -6.75
CA VAL A 21 2.28 5.99 -5.29
C VAL A 21 3.50 5.24 -4.77
N ARG A 22 3.92 4.17 -5.45
CA ARG A 22 5.14 3.45 -5.10
C ARG A 22 6.38 4.32 -5.19
N VAL A 23 6.54 5.09 -6.27
CA VAL A 23 7.67 6.02 -6.43
C VAL A 23 7.65 7.10 -5.34
N SER A 24 6.49 7.66 -5.04
CA SER A 24 6.35 8.69 -4.00
C SER A 24 6.68 8.19 -2.59
N LEU A 25 6.44 6.90 -2.32
CA LEU A 25 6.69 6.24 -1.04
C LEU A 25 7.97 5.40 -1.03
N ASP A 26 8.78 5.47 -2.10
CA ASP A 26 10.01 4.68 -2.26
C ASP A 26 9.80 3.15 -2.09
N LEU A 27 8.67 2.63 -2.57
CA LEU A 27 8.30 1.22 -2.43
C LEU A 27 8.85 0.36 -3.58
N HIS A 28 9.68 -0.61 -3.23
CA HIS A 28 10.28 -1.56 -4.15
C HIS A 28 9.68 -2.97 -4.01
N ALA A 29 9.91 -3.81 -5.02
CA ALA A 29 9.54 -5.21 -4.94
C ALA A 29 10.40 -5.90 -3.88
N GLY A 30 9.76 -6.56 -2.91
CA GLY A 30 10.43 -7.20 -1.78
C GLY A 30 10.50 -6.35 -0.51
N ASP A 31 10.09 -5.08 -0.56
CA ASP A 31 9.97 -4.25 0.66
C ASP A 31 8.91 -4.84 1.60
N ASP A 32 9.22 -4.85 2.89
CA ASP A 32 8.27 -5.23 3.93
C ASP A 32 7.25 -4.12 4.15
N ILE A 33 5.96 -4.49 4.15
CA ILE A 33 4.84 -3.60 4.41
C ILE A 33 4.09 -4.08 5.64
N GLU A 34 3.98 -3.23 6.64
CA GLU A 34 3.10 -3.46 7.77
C GLU A 34 1.65 -3.17 7.36
N ILE A 35 0.74 -4.06 7.76
CA ILE A 35 -0.70 -3.92 7.56
C ILE A 35 -1.37 -3.76 8.93
N LYS A 36 -2.02 -2.63 9.16
CA LYS A 36 -2.83 -2.36 10.36
C LYS A 36 -4.29 -2.15 9.99
N VAL A 37 -5.21 -2.63 10.83
CA VAL A 37 -6.65 -2.34 10.73
C VAL A 37 -7.04 -1.42 11.88
N GLU A 38 -7.58 -0.24 11.56
CA GLU A 38 -7.98 0.75 12.54
C GLU A 38 -9.17 1.55 12.03
N ASN A 39 -10.22 1.69 12.85
CA ASN A 39 -11.43 2.45 12.52
C ASN A 39 -12.10 2.06 11.19
N GLY A 40 -12.07 0.77 10.83
CA GLY A 40 -12.62 0.25 9.57
C GLY A 40 -11.74 0.53 8.34
N CYS A 41 -10.55 1.09 8.52
CA CYS A 41 -9.56 1.34 7.47
C CYS A 41 -8.42 0.33 7.53
N VAL A 42 -7.88 -0.02 6.36
CA VAL A 42 -6.60 -0.70 6.22
C VAL A 42 -5.53 0.37 6.01
N ILE A 43 -4.50 0.35 6.86
CA ILE A 43 -3.36 1.26 6.81
C ILE A 43 -2.13 0.43 6.43
N LEU A 44 -1.41 0.89 5.40
CA LEU A 44 -0.20 0.26 4.90
C LEU A 44 0.99 1.18 5.20
N THR A 45 2.03 0.65 5.85
CA THR A 45 3.23 1.42 6.22
C THR A 45 4.48 0.70 5.73
N LYS A 46 5.41 1.42 5.09
CA LYS A 46 6.74 0.87 4.75
C LYS A 46 7.49 0.57 6.04
N VAL A 47 7.97 -0.66 6.20
CA VAL A 47 8.85 -0.99 7.31
C VAL A 47 10.25 -0.48 6.99
N CYS A 48 10.74 0.46 7.78
CA CYS A 48 12.14 0.88 7.76
C CYS A 48 12.85 0.19 8.92
N LEU A 49 13.46 -0.96 8.65
CA LEU A 49 14.44 -1.52 9.57
C LEU A 49 15.69 -0.64 9.47
N GLY A 50 16.03 0.05 10.56
CA GLY A 50 17.28 0.81 10.67
C GLY A 50 18.51 -0.10 10.62
#